data_AF-A0A5J5U5V3-F1
#
_entry.id   AF-A0A5J5U5V3-F1
#
_cell.length_a   1.000
_cell.length_b   1.000
_cell.length_c   1.000
_cell.angle_alpha   90.00
_cell.angle_beta   90.00
_cell.angle_gamma   90.00
#
_symmetry.space_group_name_H-M   'P 1'
#
loop_
_entity.id
_entity.type
_entity.pdbx_description
1 polymer ?
#
loop_
_entity_poly.entity_id
_entity_poly.type
_entity_poly.pdbx_seq_one_letter_code
_entity_poly.pdbx_strand_id
1 'polypeptide(L)'
;MAGVAVSIMCSSDSNNGENEFAEMEYMNITVITSNKPYGISDGSNPFFDNLEVPKLKLKKDGVHSGHVQTGLRDPFCFVKYGIGMCKDGYTMEVTGPDAVQVLVATKAKPNPDIGSKLDRQFFLSFLDVLNRPQHTGRFNLSTEFPYYREVLYKPDFKNKKLGKPVVFDMDMSAGDFVSLFYLLKVPVEVLNLKAILVTPTGWANAATIDVLYDLLHMMGRDDIPVGLGDVFAMNQSDNVFPGVGDCKYAKAVPHGSGGFLDSDTLYGLARDLPRSPRRYTAENVVNLPRQPLALEIWTSILKTMDPGSKINILTNGPLTGLANIITKTKTASLIQDAYIVGGHISQSRHDKGNVFTISSNKYAEFNMFLDPLAAKTVFESGLNITLIPLGTQRKVSQFPEILERLKLTRMTPEAQFVERLLFKLYTLQQSHHRYHHMETFMGEIIGAIFMGGGHHNLKPTIEEMPIKVIAEGDESMDGQILIDKKQGKSVKVLKNVDTMAYYHLFADQMGDQNQSAVLGSYDEQRKMWSTPPNEMYCESALSFCENRDNFSCI
;
A
#
# COMPACT_ATOMS: atom_id res chain seq x y z
N MET A 1 21.30 -1.64 -20.97
CA MET A 1 21.47 -1.44 -19.51
C MET A 1 21.59 -2.76 -18.76
N ALA A 2 20.65 -3.71 -18.90
CA ALA A 2 20.72 -5.00 -18.19
C ALA A 2 22.05 -5.75 -18.37
N GLY A 3 22.59 -5.84 -19.60
CA GLY A 3 23.89 -6.50 -19.83
C GLY A 3 25.07 -5.88 -19.12
N VAL A 4 25.14 -4.55 -19.10
CA VAL A 4 26.21 -3.83 -18.39
C VAL A 4 26.18 -4.18 -16.91
N ALA A 5 24.99 -4.11 -16.29
CA ALA A 5 24.81 -4.44 -14.88
C ALA A 5 25.13 -5.90 -14.58
N VAL A 6 24.65 -6.85 -15.40
CA VAL A 6 24.92 -8.28 -15.22
C VAL A 6 26.41 -8.59 -15.35
N SER A 7 27.09 -8.05 -16.36
CA SER A 7 28.54 -8.22 -16.52
C SER A 7 29.29 -7.72 -15.28
N ILE A 8 28.94 -6.54 -14.75
CA ILE A 8 29.55 -5.98 -13.53
C ILE A 8 29.27 -6.87 -12.31
N MET A 9 28.03 -7.35 -12.12
CA MET A 9 27.67 -8.20 -10.99
C MET A 9 28.35 -9.59 -11.04
N CYS A 10 28.60 -10.12 -12.24
CA CYS A 10 29.27 -11.41 -12.43
C CYS A 10 30.80 -11.31 -12.32
N SER A 11 31.39 -10.18 -12.69
CA SER A 11 32.83 -9.94 -12.56
C SER A 11 33.14 -9.24 -11.23
N SER A 12 33.06 -9.97 -10.12
CA SER A 12 33.53 -9.48 -8.82
C SER A 12 35.06 -9.31 -8.86
N ASP A 13 35.52 -8.06 -8.92
CA ASP A 13 36.88 -7.56 -8.64
C ASP A 13 38.02 -7.80 -9.65
N SER A 14 37.83 -8.41 -10.82
CA SER A 14 38.98 -8.79 -11.68
C SER A 14 39.28 -7.89 -12.90
N ASN A 15 38.33 -7.08 -13.36
CA ASN A 15 38.50 -6.37 -14.64
C ASN A 15 38.51 -4.86 -14.37
N ASN A 16 39.62 -4.18 -14.65
CA ASN A 16 39.89 -2.74 -14.46
C ASN A 16 38.88 -1.80 -15.17
N GLY A 17 37.59 -1.92 -14.87
CA GLY A 17 36.52 -1.19 -15.53
C GLY A 17 36.11 -1.73 -16.91
N GLU A 18 36.57 -2.92 -17.33
CA GLU A 18 36.12 -3.49 -18.61
C GLU A 18 34.71 -4.09 -18.49
N ASN A 19 33.90 -3.95 -19.54
CA ASN A 19 32.57 -4.56 -19.60
C ASN A 19 32.45 -5.47 -20.82
N GLU A 20 31.85 -6.64 -20.64
CA GLU A 20 31.71 -7.63 -21.71
C GLU A 20 30.82 -7.10 -22.85
N PHE A 21 29.86 -6.23 -22.55
CA PHE A 21 28.81 -5.82 -23.47
C PHE A 21 28.83 -4.33 -23.85
N ALA A 22 29.76 -3.55 -23.30
CA ALA A 22 29.86 -2.13 -23.56
C ALA A 22 31.31 -1.63 -23.61
N GLU A 23 31.50 -0.56 -24.36
CA GLU A 23 32.67 0.32 -24.30
C GLU A 23 32.52 1.19 -23.04
N MET A 24 33.59 1.30 -22.26
CA MET A 24 33.59 1.95 -20.95
C MET A 24 34.55 3.13 -21.01
N GLU A 25 34.09 4.32 -20.62
CA GLU A 25 34.88 5.55 -20.64
C GLU A 25 34.74 6.29 -19.31
N TYR A 26 35.85 6.84 -18.82
CA TYR A 26 35.80 7.74 -17.67
C TYR A 26 35.28 9.10 -18.13
N MET A 27 34.13 9.49 -17.59
CA MET A 27 33.48 10.76 -17.87
C MET A 27 33.39 11.60 -16.59
N ASN A 28 33.59 12.90 -16.70
CA ASN A 28 33.39 13.82 -15.60
C ASN A 28 31.93 14.28 -15.62
N ILE A 29 31.09 13.63 -14.82
CA ILE A 29 29.65 13.87 -14.82
C ILE A 29 29.18 14.54 -13.53
N THR A 30 28.07 15.25 -13.63
CA THR A 30 27.28 15.67 -12.47
C THR A 30 25.80 15.47 -12.76
N VAL A 31 24.97 15.39 -11.72
CA VAL A 31 23.52 15.46 -11.85
C VAL A 31 23.14 16.93 -11.77
N ILE A 32 22.71 17.51 -12.88
CA ILE A 32 22.25 18.90 -12.90
C ILE A 32 21.06 19.02 -11.97
N THR A 33 21.13 19.94 -11.03
CA THR A 33 20.05 20.19 -10.06
C THR A 33 19.31 21.48 -10.36
N SER A 34 19.66 22.19 -11.44
CA SER A 34 19.09 23.50 -11.77
C SER A 34 19.24 23.87 -13.24
N ASN A 35 18.43 24.81 -13.73
CA ASN A 35 18.35 25.21 -15.12
C ASN A 35 19.05 26.53 -15.42
N LYS A 36 19.56 26.67 -16.64
CA LYS A 36 20.10 27.94 -17.12
C LYS A 36 19.00 29.01 -17.19
N PRO A 37 19.30 30.29 -16.88
CA PRO A 37 20.62 30.83 -16.56
C PRO A 37 21.07 30.49 -15.14
N TYR A 38 22.28 29.96 -15.01
CA TYR A 38 22.88 29.72 -13.70
C TYR A 38 23.22 31.06 -13.04
N GLY A 39 23.05 31.14 -11.72
CA GLY A 39 23.28 32.33 -10.91
C GLY A 39 22.03 33.16 -10.61
N ILE A 40 20.90 32.88 -11.27
CA ILE A 40 19.65 33.59 -11.02
C ILE A 40 19.00 33.05 -9.76
N SER A 41 18.72 33.95 -8.81
CA SER A 41 17.93 33.66 -7.62
C SER A 41 16.49 34.09 -7.86
N ASP A 42 15.61 33.13 -8.10
CA ASP A 42 14.16 33.32 -8.24
C ASP A 42 13.36 32.68 -7.09
N GLY A 43 14.05 32.18 -6.06
CA GLY A 43 13.47 31.49 -4.92
C GLY A 43 13.26 29.99 -5.09
N SER A 44 13.44 29.44 -6.31
CA SER A 44 13.17 28.02 -6.57
C SER A 44 14.25 27.07 -6.04
N ASN A 45 15.48 27.55 -5.88
CA ASN A 45 16.65 26.71 -5.61
C ASN A 45 17.10 26.77 -4.14
N PRO A 46 16.76 25.77 -3.31
CA PRO A 46 17.02 25.79 -1.86
C PRO A 46 18.49 25.64 -1.47
N PHE A 47 19.39 25.39 -2.43
CA PHE A 47 20.83 25.37 -2.20
C PHE A 47 21.44 26.78 -2.18
N PHE A 48 20.79 27.76 -2.81
CA PHE A 48 21.30 29.12 -3.01
C PHE A 48 20.35 30.19 -2.46
N ASP A 49 19.04 29.95 -2.49
CA ASP A 49 18.03 30.93 -2.09
C ASP A 49 18.20 31.37 -0.63
N ASN A 50 18.23 32.69 -0.41
CA ASN A 50 18.37 33.33 0.89
C ASN A 50 19.57 32.85 1.74
N LEU A 51 20.65 32.37 1.10
CA LEU A 51 21.86 31.90 1.77
C LEU A 51 23.09 32.73 1.40
N GLU A 52 23.81 33.24 2.40
CA GLU A 52 25.12 33.88 2.19
C GLU A 52 26.13 32.90 1.61
N VAL A 53 26.15 31.68 2.15
CA VAL A 53 27.00 30.56 1.71
C VAL A 53 26.11 29.41 1.20
N PRO A 54 26.28 28.94 -0.05
CA PRO A 54 25.48 27.85 -0.60
C PRO A 54 25.62 26.56 0.21
N LYS A 55 24.53 25.79 0.29
CA LYS A 55 24.57 24.44 0.88
C LYS A 55 25.53 23.55 0.10
N LEU A 56 26.11 22.58 0.79
CA LEU A 56 27.05 21.61 0.22
C LEU A 56 28.29 22.24 -0.44
N LYS A 57 28.58 23.52 -0.14
CA LYS A 57 29.69 24.30 -0.74
C LYS A 57 29.61 24.38 -2.27
N LEU A 58 28.40 24.33 -2.84
CA LEU A 58 28.20 24.41 -4.29
C LEU A 58 28.64 25.77 -4.84
N LYS A 59 29.15 25.77 -6.07
CA LYS A 59 29.63 26.98 -6.74
C LYS A 59 28.47 27.90 -7.15
N LYS A 60 28.49 29.16 -6.70
CA LYS A 60 27.59 30.22 -7.21
C LYS A 60 27.85 30.42 -8.72
N ASP A 61 26.78 30.60 -9.49
CA ASP A 61 26.81 30.65 -10.96
C ASP A 61 27.28 29.32 -11.63
N GLY A 62 27.38 28.25 -10.85
CA GLY A 62 27.66 26.89 -11.32
C GLY A 62 26.42 26.19 -11.84
N VAL A 63 26.58 24.99 -12.40
CA VAL A 63 25.49 24.20 -13.02
C VAL A 63 24.36 23.80 -12.06
N HIS A 64 24.58 24.00 -10.76
CA HIS A 64 23.61 23.75 -9.69
C HIS A 64 22.90 25.03 -9.21
N SER A 65 23.27 26.21 -9.72
CA SER A 65 22.90 27.54 -9.20
C SER A 65 21.80 28.26 -9.99
N GLY A 66 20.94 27.57 -10.73
CA GLY A 66 19.85 28.15 -11.52
C GLY A 66 18.45 27.83 -10.99
N HIS A 67 17.43 27.94 -11.86
CA HIS A 67 16.03 27.64 -11.55
C HIS A 67 15.82 26.14 -11.32
N VAL A 68 15.10 25.73 -10.27
CA VAL A 68 14.71 24.33 -10.05
C VAL A 68 13.24 24.17 -10.33
N GLN A 69 12.87 23.19 -11.15
CA GLN A 69 11.48 22.90 -11.48
C GLN A 69 10.63 22.77 -10.20
N THR A 70 9.71 23.70 -10.02
CA THR A 70 8.85 23.80 -8.83
C THR A 70 7.54 23.03 -8.96
N GLY A 71 7.21 22.53 -10.16
CA GLY A 71 6.03 21.69 -10.38
C GLY A 71 5.86 21.22 -11.83
N LEU A 72 4.83 20.41 -12.08
CA LEU A 72 4.52 19.85 -13.41
C LEU A 72 4.24 20.90 -14.48
N ARG A 73 3.76 22.08 -14.08
CA ARG A 73 3.43 23.20 -14.99
C ARG A 73 4.25 24.43 -14.69
N ASP A 74 5.46 24.23 -14.17
CA ASP A 74 6.37 25.33 -13.93
C ASP A 74 6.51 26.18 -15.21
N PRO A 75 6.12 27.47 -15.18
CA PRO A 75 6.14 28.32 -16.37
C PRO A 75 7.55 28.51 -16.95
N PHE A 76 8.60 28.29 -16.15
CA PHE A 76 9.97 28.29 -16.62
C PHE A 76 10.28 27.04 -17.44
N CYS A 77 9.74 25.88 -17.02
CA CYS A 77 9.97 24.60 -17.67
C CYS A 77 9.03 24.34 -18.85
N PHE A 78 7.81 24.89 -18.81
CA PHE A 78 6.78 24.74 -19.83
C PHE A 78 6.53 26.03 -20.61
N VAL A 79 7.09 26.11 -21.82
CA VAL A 79 6.82 27.19 -22.78
C VAL A 79 5.88 26.66 -23.87
N LYS A 80 4.84 27.43 -24.22
CA LYS A 80 3.87 27.05 -25.26
C LYS A 80 4.62 26.77 -26.57
N TYR A 81 4.53 25.54 -27.09
CA TYR A 81 5.22 25.01 -28.28
C TYR A 81 6.71 24.62 -28.13
N GLY A 82 7.27 24.65 -26.92
CA GLY A 82 8.60 24.10 -26.63
C GLY A 82 8.55 22.68 -26.05
N ILE A 83 9.53 21.84 -26.37
CA ILE A 83 9.88 20.68 -25.53
C ILE A 83 10.40 21.24 -24.21
N GLY A 84 10.03 20.64 -23.07
CA GLY A 84 10.36 21.14 -21.73
C GLY A 84 11.82 21.61 -21.62
N MET A 85 12.01 22.87 -21.22
CA MET A 85 13.34 23.51 -21.23
C MET A 85 14.22 23.07 -20.04
N CYS A 86 13.59 22.57 -18.98
CA CYS A 86 14.27 22.18 -17.77
C CYS A 86 14.96 20.81 -17.90
N LYS A 87 16.15 20.71 -17.31
CA LYS A 87 17.06 19.57 -17.27
C LYS A 87 17.46 19.21 -15.84
N ASP A 88 16.65 19.55 -14.85
CA ASP A 88 16.89 19.15 -13.47
C ASP A 88 16.77 17.63 -13.33
N GLY A 89 17.68 17.03 -12.57
CA GLY A 89 17.79 15.58 -12.42
C GLY A 89 18.51 14.87 -13.57
N TYR A 90 18.96 15.58 -14.61
CA TYR A 90 19.70 14.97 -15.72
C TYR A 90 21.19 14.88 -15.43
N THR A 91 21.77 13.73 -15.77
CA THR A 91 23.24 13.57 -15.78
C THR A 91 23.83 14.31 -16.98
N MET A 92 24.81 15.17 -16.75
CA MET A 92 25.55 15.87 -17.80
C MET A 92 27.05 15.86 -17.52
N GLU A 93 27.83 15.81 -18.60
CA GLU A 93 29.27 15.97 -18.54
C GLU A 93 29.65 17.43 -18.29
N VAL A 94 30.53 17.67 -17.32
CA VAL A 94 30.98 19.01 -16.91
C VAL A 94 32.46 18.98 -16.52
N THR A 95 33.17 20.10 -16.72
CA THR A 95 34.62 20.21 -16.50
C THR A 95 34.98 20.95 -15.19
N GLY A 96 34.08 20.97 -14.23
CA GLY A 96 34.20 21.76 -12.99
C GLY A 96 34.51 20.95 -11.72
N PRO A 97 34.74 21.63 -10.59
CA PRO A 97 34.94 20.99 -9.29
C PRO A 97 33.70 20.21 -8.81
N ASP A 98 32.53 20.51 -9.37
CA ASP A 98 31.27 19.81 -9.08
C ASP A 98 31.12 18.49 -9.88
N ALA A 99 32.11 18.15 -10.72
CA ALA A 99 32.13 16.90 -11.48
C ALA A 99 32.69 15.75 -10.65
N VAL A 100 32.08 14.58 -10.78
CA VAL A 100 32.64 13.32 -10.30
C VAL A 100 33.10 12.52 -11.51
N GLN A 101 34.34 12.06 -11.48
CA GLN A 101 34.84 11.14 -12.50
C GLN A 101 34.19 9.78 -12.26
N VAL A 102 33.37 9.35 -13.21
CA VAL A 102 32.65 8.07 -13.14
C VAL A 102 32.97 7.28 -14.39
N LEU A 103 33.13 5.97 -14.24
CA LEU A 103 33.26 5.06 -15.37
C LEU A 103 31.87 4.77 -15.94
N VAL A 104 31.62 5.20 -17.18
CA VAL A 104 30.32 5.15 -17.84
C VAL A 104 30.37 4.21 -19.03
N ALA A 105 29.34 3.39 -19.20
CA ALA A 105 29.13 2.61 -20.42
C ALA A 105 28.59 3.53 -21.53
N THR A 106 29.45 3.95 -22.45
CA THR A 106 29.11 4.95 -23.49
C THR A 106 28.45 4.33 -24.71
N LYS A 107 28.87 3.11 -25.07
CA LYS A 107 28.37 2.43 -26.27
C LYS A 107 28.24 0.94 -26.05
N ALA A 108 27.10 0.37 -26.47
CA ALA A 108 26.94 -1.08 -26.47
C ALA A 108 27.81 -1.70 -27.58
N LYS A 109 28.51 -2.78 -27.27
CA LYS A 109 29.29 -3.53 -28.25
C LYS A 109 28.35 -4.15 -29.30
N PRO A 110 28.68 -4.03 -30.60
CA PRO A 110 27.83 -4.55 -31.67
C PRO A 110 27.80 -6.07 -31.63
N ASN A 111 26.77 -6.67 -32.22
CA ASN A 111 26.73 -8.11 -32.40
C ASN A 111 27.90 -8.56 -33.31
N PRO A 112 28.72 -9.55 -32.89
CA PRO A 112 29.77 -10.10 -33.75
C PRO A 112 29.24 -10.80 -35.01
N ASP A 113 27.99 -11.27 -35.01
CA ASP A 113 27.31 -11.79 -36.19
C ASP A 113 26.63 -10.67 -36.99
N ILE A 114 27.26 -10.29 -38.10
CA ILE A 114 26.81 -9.23 -39.02
C ILE A 114 25.49 -9.62 -39.73
N GLY A 115 25.16 -10.91 -39.82
CA GLY A 115 23.92 -11.42 -40.41
C GLY A 115 22.73 -11.44 -39.44
N SER A 116 22.97 -11.21 -38.15
CA SER A 116 21.94 -11.27 -37.12
C SER A 116 21.01 -10.07 -37.21
N LYS A 117 19.70 -10.30 -36.96
CA LYS A 117 18.74 -9.21 -36.76
C LYS A 117 18.95 -8.45 -35.43
N LEU A 118 19.76 -8.98 -34.53
CA LEU A 118 20.10 -8.37 -33.25
C LEU A 118 21.37 -7.54 -33.41
N ASP A 119 21.29 -6.26 -33.06
CA ASP A 119 22.35 -5.28 -33.30
C ASP A 119 23.44 -5.24 -32.21
N ARG A 120 23.19 -5.80 -31.03
CA ARG A 120 24.08 -5.71 -29.85
C ARG A 120 24.47 -7.08 -29.31
N GLN A 121 25.74 -7.20 -28.89
CA GLN A 121 26.32 -8.44 -28.36
C GLN A 121 25.53 -9.00 -27.16
N PHE A 122 25.04 -8.13 -26.27
CA PHE A 122 24.28 -8.56 -25.10
C PHE A 122 23.03 -9.36 -25.45
N PHE A 123 22.32 -9.05 -26.55
CA PHE A 123 21.06 -9.73 -26.84
C PHE A 123 21.24 -11.20 -27.17
N LEU A 124 22.34 -11.58 -27.83
CA LEU A 124 22.68 -12.99 -28.02
C LEU A 124 22.96 -13.66 -26.69
N SER A 125 23.87 -13.11 -25.87
CA SER A 125 24.19 -13.70 -24.56
C SER A 125 22.98 -13.77 -23.64
N PHE A 126 22.10 -12.76 -23.67
CA PHE A 126 20.87 -12.73 -22.90
C PHE A 126 19.86 -13.78 -23.37
N LEU A 127 19.65 -13.92 -24.68
CA LEU A 127 18.79 -14.96 -25.23
C LEU A 127 19.38 -16.35 -25.00
N ASP A 128 20.69 -16.52 -25.14
CA ASP A 128 21.38 -17.77 -24.81
C ASP A 128 21.19 -18.12 -23.34
N VAL A 129 21.32 -17.15 -22.43
CA VAL A 129 21.05 -17.32 -20.99
C VAL A 129 19.59 -17.66 -20.75
N LEU A 130 18.62 -16.90 -21.28
CA LEU A 130 17.18 -17.18 -21.13
C LEU A 130 16.78 -18.55 -21.71
N ASN A 131 17.40 -18.95 -22.81
CA ASN A 131 17.13 -20.20 -23.49
C ASN A 131 17.92 -21.38 -22.92
N ARG A 132 18.81 -21.17 -21.92
CA ARG A 132 19.40 -22.31 -21.21
C ARG A 132 18.28 -23.11 -20.57
N PRO A 133 18.29 -24.46 -20.65
CA PRO A 133 17.26 -25.29 -20.03
C PRO A 133 17.06 -25.06 -18.51
N GLN A 134 18.07 -24.49 -17.86
CA GLN A 134 18.07 -24.14 -16.43
C GLN A 134 17.41 -22.77 -16.14
N HIS A 135 17.25 -21.92 -17.16
CA HIS A 135 16.76 -20.54 -17.08
C HIS A 135 15.55 -20.27 -17.96
N THR A 136 15.06 -21.29 -18.68
CA THR A 136 13.68 -21.33 -19.15
C THR A 136 12.79 -21.28 -17.92
N GLY A 137 12.59 -20.08 -17.38
CA GLY A 137 11.69 -19.81 -16.29
C GLY A 137 10.32 -20.24 -16.77
N ARG A 138 9.80 -21.31 -16.17
CA ARG A 138 8.40 -21.70 -16.31
C ARG A 138 7.55 -20.68 -15.55
N PHE A 139 7.54 -19.42 -15.97
CA PHE A 139 6.72 -18.37 -15.35
C PHE A 139 5.24 -18.51 -15.70
N ASN A 140 4.87 -19.57 -16.42
CA ASN A 140 3.50 -19.90 -16.69
C ASN A 140 3.13 -21.13 -15.84
N LEU A 141 2.25 -20.94 -14.85
CA LEU A 141 1.79 -22.00 -13.96
C LEU A 141 1.19 -23.18 -14.75
N SER A 142 0.58 -22.93 -15.91
CA SER A 142 0.04 -23.98 -16.79
C SER A 142 1.11 -24.87 -17.44
N THR A 143 2.35 -24.39 -17.56
CA THR A 143 3.48 -25.20 -18.07
C THR A 143 4.36 -25.71 -16.94
N GLU A 144 4.35 -25.06 -15.78
CA GLU A 144 5.05 -25.51 -14.58
C GLU A 144 4.38 -26.74 -13.96
N PHE A 145 3.04 -26.71 -13.85
CA PHE A 145 2.29 -27.72 -13.12
C PHE A 145 1.31 -28.48 -14.03
N PRO A 146 1.40 -29.83 -14.09
CA PRO A 146 0.61 -30.65 -15.02
C PRO A 146 -0.90 -30.63 -14.76
N TYR A 147 -1.33 -30.29 -13.54
CA TYR A 147 -2.73 -30.24 -13.15
C TYR A 147 -3.16 -28.82 -12.74
N TYR A 148 -2.46 -27.78 -13.23
CA TYR A 148 -2.86 -26.39 -13.02
C TYR A 148 -4.28 -26.14 -13.53
N ARG A 149 -5.08 -25.42 -12.73
CA ARG A 149 -6.42 -24.94 -13.08
C ARG A 149 -6.67 -23.60 -12.41
N GLU A 150 -7.35 -22.72 -13.13
CA GLU A 150 -7.90 -21.50 -12.56
C GLU A 150 -9.21 -21.83 -11.83
N VAL A 151 -9.21 -21.65 -10.51
CA VAL A 151 -10.35 -21.94 -9.64
C VAL A 151 -10.65 -20.69 -8.83
N LEU A 152 -11.93 -20.34 -8.69
CA LEU A 152 -12.39 -19.31 -7.76
C LEU A 152 -13.10 -19.98 -6.59
N TYR A 153 -12.76 -19.59 -5.37
CA TYR A 153 -13.39 -20.10 -4.16
C TYR A 153 -14.42 -19.09 -3.66
N LYS A 154 -15.70 -19.45 -3.72
CA LYS A 154 -16.82 -18.62 -3.30
C LYS A 154 -17.73 -19.40 -2.35
N PRO A 155 -18.10 -18.84 -1.19
CA PRO A 155 -19.00 -19.49 -0.26
C PRO A 155 -20.45 -19.41 -0.75
N ASP A 156 -21.27 -20.41 -0.42
CA ASP A 156 -22.74 -20.34 -0.60
C ASP A 156 -23.40 -19.93 0.73
N PHE A 157 -23.99 -18.73 0.74
CA PHE A 157 -24.69 -18.18 1.91
C PHE A 157 -26.23 -18.25 1.81
N LYS A 158 -26.82 -18.95 0.83
CA LYS A 158 -28.28 -18.94 0.60
C LYS A 158 -29.12 -19.24 1.84
N ASN A 159 -28.64 -20.11 2.74
CA ASN A 159 -29.35 -20.52 3.95
C ASN A 159 -28.96 -19.73 5.21
N LYS A 160 -28.11 -18.71 5.08
CA LYS A 160 -27.63 -17.91 6.21
C LYS A 160 -28.25 -16.51 6.17
N LYS A 161 -28.70 -16.05 7.34
CA LYS A 161 -29.08 -14.65 7.51
C LYS A 161 -27.81 -13.83 7.67
N LEU A 162 -27.48 -13.03 6.65
CA LEU A 162 -26.28 -12.20 6.64
C LEU A 162 -26.40 -11.07 7.66
N GLY A 163 -25.27 -10.77 8.30
CA GLY A 163 -25.12 -9.71 9.28
C GLY A 163 -25.07 -8.32 8.67
N LYS A 164 -24.54 -7.36 9.43
CA LYS A 164 -24.47 -5.96 9.01
C LYS A 164 -23.63 -5.81 7.73
N PRO A 165 -24.12 -5.13 6.68
CA PRO A 165 -23.32 -4.84 5.50
C PRO A 165 -22.13 -3.94 5.87
N VAL A 166 -20.93 -4.37 5.51
CA VAL A 166 -19.68 -3.66 5.78
C VAL A 166 -18.90 -3.46 4.49
N VAL A 167 -18.33 -2.27 4.33
CA VAL A 167 -17.27 -1.99 3.36
C VAL A 167 -16.01 -1.66 4.12
N PHE A 168 -14.90 -2.29 3.74
CA PHE A 168 -13.59 -2.01 4.30
C PHE A 168 -12.77 -1.18 3.32
N ASP A 169 -12.42 0.05 3.71
CA ASP A 169 -11.57 0.97 2.96
C ASP A 169 -10.16 0.93 3.57
N MET A 170 -9.20 0.40 2.81
CA MET A 170 -7.87 0.03 3.29
C MET A 170 -6.78 0.61 2.39
N ASP A 171 -5.65 0.99 2.94
CA ASP A 171 -4.48 1.44 2.18
C ASP A 171 -3.42 0.35 1.98
N MET A 172 -3.78 -0.89 2.35
CA MET A 172 -2.98 -2.10 2.15
C MET A 172 -1.64 -2.06 2.92
N SER A 173 -1.62 -1.38 4.06
CA SER A 173 -0.57 -1.58 5.08
C SER A 173 -0.56 -3.04 5.57
N ALA A 174 0.50 -3.44 6.29
CA ALA A 174 0.52 -4.75 6.95
C ALA A 174 -0.61 -4.91 8.00
N GLY A 175 -1.00 -3.82 8.67
CA GLY A 175 -2.07 -3.81 9.66
C GLY A 175 -3.45 -4.03 9.03
N ASP A 176 -3.63 -3.56 7.80
CA ASP A 176 -4.85 -3.80 7.04
C ASP A 176 -5.04 -5.24 6.62
N PHE A 177 -3.96 -5.91 6.19
CA PHE A 177 -4.03 -7.34 5.88
C PHE A 177 -4.40 -8.16 7.13
N VAL A 178 -3.86 -7.82 8.30
CA VAL A 178 -4.22 -8.47 9.57
C VAL A 178 -5.66 -8.14 9.98
N SER A 179 -6.09 -6.89 9.79
CA SER A 179 -7.49 -6.45 10.02
C SER A 179 -8.46 -7.21 9.12
N LEU A 180 -8.10 -7.42 7.85
CA LEU A 180 -8.90 -8.17 6.89
C LEU A 180 -9.02 -9.63 7.29
N PHE A 181 -7.93 -10.30 7.69
CA PHE A 181 -8.02 -11.66 8.24
C PHE A 181 -9.01 -11.70 9.40
N TYR A 182 -8.94 -10.73 10.34
CA TYR A 182 -9.89 -10.68 11.45
C TYR A 182 -11.34 -10.55 10.95
N LEU A 183 -11.62 -9.59 10.07
CA LEU A 183 -12.96 -9.36 9.51
C LEU A 183 -13.51 -10.58 8.76
N LEU A 184 -12.67 -11.29 8.02
CA LEU A 184 -13.06 -12.51 7.29
C LEU A 184 -13.33 -13.70 8.20
N LYS A 185 -12.82 -13.68 9.44
CA LYS A 185 -13.09 -14.70 10.45
C LYS A 185 -14.32 -14.39 11.30
N VAL A 186 -14.72 -13.12 11.41
CA VAL A 186 -15.99 -12.74 12.08
C VAL A 186 -17.15 -13.47 11.39
N PRO A 187 -18.05 -14.13 12.14
CA PRO A 187 -19.19 -14.84 11.56
C PRO A 187 -20.00 -13.97 10.60
N VAL A 188 -20.31 -14.51 9.41
CA VAL A 188 -21.04 -13.77 8.36
C VAL A 188 -22.44 -13.33 8.80
N GLU A 189 -23.01 -13.97 9.82
CA GLU A 189 -24.27 -13.62 10.47
C GLU A 189 -24.15 -12.37 11.37
N VAL A 190 -22.93 -12.03 11.79
CA VAL A 190 -22.62 -10.81 12.55
C VAL A 190 -22.24 -9.68 11.60
N LEU A 191 -21.32 -9.95 10.68
CA LEU A 191 -20.75 -8.98 9.77
C LEU A 191 -20.67 -9.55 8.36
N ASN A 192 -21.23 -8.84 7.38
CA ASN A 192 -21.18 -9.21 5.98
C ASN A 192 -20.27 -8.24 5.21
N LEU A 193 -19.02 -8.63 4.98
CA LEU A 193 -18.08 -7.85 4.20
C LEU A 193 -18.48 -7.88 2.72
N LYS A 194 -19.04 -6.76 2.24
CA LYS A 194 -19.63 -6.60 0.91
C LYS A 194 -18.62 -6.21 -0.16
N ALA A 195 -17.62 -5.42 0.20
CA ALA A 195 -16.60 -4.94 -0.71
C ALA A 195 -15.37 -4.47 0.07
N ILE A 196 -14.25 -4.43 -0.65
CA ILE A 196 -13.04 -3.78 -0.20
C ILE A 196 -12.74 -2.64 -1.16
N LEU A 197 -12.55 -1.44 -0.62
CA LEU A 197 -12.06 -0.28 -1.36
C LEU A 197 -10.59 -0.11 -1.01
N VAL A 198 -9.77 0.10 -2.03
CA VAL A 198 -8.33 0.26 -1.88
C VAL A 198 -7.99 1.73 -2.07
N THR A 199 -7.34 2.33 -1.08
CA THR A 199 -6.92 3.73 -1.09
C THR A 199 -5.40 3.81 -1.28
N PRO A 200 -4.90 3.86 -2.53
CA PRO A 200 -3.47 3.88 -2.84
C PRO A 200 -2.77 5.21 -2.52
N THR A 201 -3.48 6.20 -1.94
CA THR A 201 -2.86 7.41 -1.37
C THR A 201 -2.15 7.14 -0.04
N GLY A 202 -2.33 5.94 0.54
CA GLY A 202 -1.74 5.53 1.80
C GLY A 202 -0.44 4.71 1.66
N TRP A 203 -0.33 3.63 2.43
CA TRP A 203 0.93 2.95 2.72
C TRP A 203 1.46 1.98 1.64
N ALA A 204 0.67 1.68 0.60
CA ALA A 204 1.05 0.77 -0.47
C ALA A 204 0.49 1.20 -1.85
N ASN A 205 1.15 0.71 -2.91
CA ASN A 205 0.79 1.03 -4.29
C ASN A 205 -0.38 0.17 -4.80
N ALA A 206 -1.06 0.62 -5.85
CA ALA A 206 -2.20 -0.08 -6.46
C ALA A 206 -1.91 -1.54 -6.88
N ALA A 207 -0.66 -1.85 -7.27
CA ALA A 207 -0.26 -3.21 -7.65
C ALA A 207 -0.39 -4.23 -6.51
N THR A 208 -0.38 -3.77 -5.26
CA THR A 208 -0.52 -4.59 -4.06
C THR A 208 -1.91 -5.24 -3.93
N ILE A 209 -2.87 -4.83 -4.77
CA ILE A 209 -4.16 -5.52 -4.96
C ILE A 209 -3.96 -7.01 -5.29
N ASP A 210 -2.87 -7.41 -5.94
CA ASP A 210 -2.57 -8.83 -6.18
C ASP A 210 -2.42 -9.62 -4.87
N VAL A 211 -1.79 -9.03 -3.86
CA VAL A 211 -1.64 -9.64 -2.52
C VAL A 211 -2.99 -9.76 -1.83
N LEU A 212 -3.87 -8.76 -2.01
CA LEU A 212 -5.24 -8.79 -1.52
C LEU A 212 -6.06 -9.91 -2.18
N TYR A 213 -5.92 -10.10 -3.48
CA TYR A 213 -6.56 -11.22 -4.18
C TYR A 213 -6.03 -12.57 -3.71
N ASP A 214 -4.72 -12.70 -3.52
CA ASP A 214 -4.10 -13.92 -3.00
C ASP A 214 -4.60 -14.24 -1.56
N LEU A 215 -4.77 -13.24 -0.70
CA LEU A 215 -5.40 -13.40 0.63
C LEU A 215 -6.87 -13.80 0.54
N LEU A 216 -7.68 -13.12 -0.27
CA LEU A 216 -9.09 -13.48 -0.46
C LEU A 216 -9.23 -14.90 -0.98
N HIS A 217 -8.33 -15.32 -1.88
CA HIS A 217 -8.28 -16.67 -2.41
C HIS A 217 -7.94 -17.70 -1.33
N MET A 218 -6.94 -17.41 -0.48
CA MET A 218 -6.61 -18.19 0.72
C MET A 218 -7.84 -18.42 1.61
N MET A 219 -8.58 -17.36 1.89
CA MET A 219 -9.75 -17.37 2.77
C MET A 219 -11.04 -17.88 2.10
N GLY A 220 -10.97 -18.26 0.82
CA GLY A 220 -12.13 -18.76 0.08
C GLY A 220 -13.20 -17.70 -0.19
N ARG A 221 -12.78 -16.44 -0.34
CA ARG A 221 -13.63 -15.25 -0.47
C ARG A 221 -13.39 -14.48 -1.78
N ASP A 222 -13.22 -15.21 -2.88
CA ASP A 222 -13.13 -14.62 -4.23
C ASP A 222 -14.46 -13.95 -4.67
N ASP A 223 -15.53 -14.08 -3.89
CA ASP A 223 -16.80 -13.37 -4.08
C ASP A 223 -16.72 -11.87 -3.76
N ILE A 224 -15.74 -11.44 -2.95
CA ILE A 224 -15.65 -10.05 -2.50
C ILE A 224 -15.06 -9.17 -3.62
N PRO A 225 -15.82 -8.17 -4.12
CA PRO A 225 -15.31 -7.20 -5.08
C PRO A 225 -14.30 -6.25 -4.44
N VAL A 226 -13.26 -5.91 -5.20
CA VAL A 226 -12.21 -4.98 -4.81
C VAL A 226 -12.23 -3.80 -5.78
N GLY A 227 -12.29 -2.57 -5.26
CA GLY A 227 -12.32 -1.36 -6.06
C GLY A 227 -11.11 -0.47 -5.81
N LEU A 228 -10.44 -0.02 -6.87
CA LEU A 228 -9.30 0.89 -6.79
C LEU A 228 -9.78 2.35 -6.64
N GLY A 229 -9.35 3.01 -5.57
CA GLY A 229 -9.56 4.44 -5.33
C GLY A 229 -8.62 5.34 -6.14
N ASP A 230 -8.77 6.65 -5.96
CA ASP A 230 -7.90 7.64 -6.61
C ASP A 230 -6.45 7.47 -6.10
N VAL A 231 -5.47 7.60 -7.01
CA VAL A 231 -4.03 7.47 -6.70
C VAL A 231 -3.44 8.71 -6.04
N PHE A 232 -4.13 9.84 -6.16
CA PHE A 232 -3.71 11.12 -5.60
C PHE A 232 -4.71 11.59 -4.55
N ALA A 233 -4.21 12.31 -3.55
CA ALA A 233 -5.06 12.98 -2.58
C ALA A 233 -6.00 13.98 -3.26
N MET A 234 -7.10 14.33 -2.58
CA MET A 234 -8.07 15.28 -3.13
C MET A 234 -7.41 16.57 -3.60
N ASN A 235 -7.76 16.99 -4.82
CA ASN A 235 -7.20 18.17 -5.51
C ASN A 235 -5.68 18.12 -5.80
N GLN A 236 -5.05 16.94 -5.77
CA GLN A 236 -3.64 16.78 -6.18
C GLN A 236 -3.44 16.16 -7.56
N SER A 237 -4.48 15.59 -8.18
CA SER A 237 -4.42 15.16 -9.58
C SER A 237 -4.29 16.35 -10.53
N ASP A 238 -3.50 16.21 -11.60
CA ASP A 238 -3.42 17.22 -12.64
C ASP A 238 -4.75 17.32 -13.42
N ASN A 239 -5.23 18.55 -13.63
CA ASN A 239 -6.52 18.81 -14.27
C ASN A 239 -6.58 18.41 -15.76
N VAL A 240 -5.43 18.25 -16.43
CA VAL A 240 -5.33 17.89 -17.86
C VAL A 240 -4.90 16.43 -18.03
N PHE A 241 -4.02 15.93 -17.16
CA PHE A 241 -3.55 14.55 -17.16
C PHE A 241 -3.75 13.91 -15.77
N PRO A 242 -4.96 13.42 -15.44
CA PRO A 242 -5.27 12.93 -14.09
C PRO A 242 -4.41 11.76 -13.59
N GLY A 243 -3.75 11.03 -14.51
CA GLY A 243 -2.78 9.98 -14.17
C GLY A 243 -1.44 10.51 -13.62
N VAL A 244 -1.26 11.83 -13.58
CA VAL A 244 -0.11 12.52 -12.98
C VAL A 244 -0.64 13.52 -11.96
N GLY A 245 0.06 13.74 -10.86
CA GLY A 245 -0.37 14.63 -9.80
C GLY A 245 0.79 15.10 -8.93
N ASP A 246 0.46 15.88 -7.91
CA ASP A 246 1.38 16.28 -6.86
C ASP A 246 1.57 15.13 -5.85
N CYS A 247 2.81 14.97 -5.35
CA CYS A 247 3.19 14.00 -4.33
C CYS A 247 3.41 14.66 -2.96
N LYS A 248 2.93 15.89 -2.77
CA LYS A 248 3.17 16.71 -1.57
C LYS A 248 3.01 15.96 -0.25
N TYR A 249 1.94 15.18 -0.08
CA TYR A 249 1.74 14.40 1.14
C TYR A 249 2.27 12.97 1.03
N ALA A 250 2.10 12.32 -0.13
CA ALA A 250 2.54 10.94 -0.37
C ALA A 250 4.05 10.73 -0.13
N LYS A 251 4.89 11.76 -0.36
CA LYS A 251 6.34 11.73 -0.09
C LYS A 251 6.68 11.45 1.39
N ALA A 252 5.71 11.62 2.31
CA ALA A 252 5.90 11.33 3.72
C ALA A 252 5.93 9.82 4.00
N VAL A 253 5.38 8.97 3.13
CA VAL A 253 5.56 7.52 3.24
C VAL A 253 6.95 7.16 2.72
N PRO A 254 7.80 6.48 3.51
CA PRO A 254 9.12 6.07 3.04
C PRO A 254 9.01 5.16 1.80
N HIS A 255 9.91 5.28 0.83
CA HIS A 255 9.97 4.30 -0.26
C HIS A 255 10.41 2.91 0.22
N GLY A 256 11.21 2.80 1.28
CA GLY A 256 11.62 1.54 1.88
C GLY A 256 11.95 1.67 3.38
N SER A 257 12.33 0.55 3.99
CA SER A 257 12.49 0.35 5.44
C SER A 257 11.27 0.66 6.29
N GLY A 258 10.12 0.16 5.82
CA GLY A 258 8.84 0.18 6.50
C GLY A 258 7.75 0.97 5.78
N GLY A 259 7.95 1.32 4.50
CA GLY A 259 6.98 2.01 3.65
C GLY A 259 6.67 1.22 2.38
N PHE A 260 6.64 1.86 1.20
CA PHE A 260 6.10 1.27 -0.04
C PHE A 260 6.70 -0.10 -0.41
N LEU A 261 8.03 -0.21 -0.59
CA LEU A 261 8.68 -1.46 -1.02
C LEU A 261 8.42 -2.64 -0.09
N ASP A 262 8.41 -2.38 1.22
CA ASP A 262 8.17 -3.42 2.21
C ASP A 262 6.69 -3.79 2.25
N SER A 263 5.80 -2.81 2.20
CA SER A 263 4.34 -3.04 2.28
C SER A 263 3.79 -3.70 1.02
N ASP A 264 4.29 -3.32 -0.16
CA ASP A 264 3.89 -3.91 -1.44
C ASP A 264 4.22 -5.41 -1.56
N THR A 265 5.19 -5.89 -0.76
CA THR A 265 5.57 -7.30 -0.71
C THR A 265 5.09 -8.00 0.56
N LEU A 266 4.30 -7.31 1.39
CA LEU A 266 3.91 -7.73 2.72
C LEU A 266 5.12 -8.21 3.54
N TYR A 267 6.18 -7.39 3.55
CA TYR A 267 7.47 -7.61 4.18
C TYR A 267 8.15 -8.92 3.73
N GLY A 268 7.93 -9.28 2.46
CA GLY A 268 8.44 -10.49 1.81
C GLY A 268 7.60 -11.76 2.02
N LEU A 269 6.44 -11.66 2.68
CA LEU A 269 5.55 -12.79 2.95
C LEU A 269 4.45 -12.96 1.90
N ALA A 270 4.23 -11.99 1.00
CA ALA A 270 3.21 -12.11 -0.05
C ALA A 270 3.39 -13.36 -0.94
N ARG A 271 4.62 -13.86 -1.08
CA ARG A 271 4.92 -15.09 -1.85
C ARG A 271 4.44 -16.39 -1.18
N ASP A 272 4.12 -16.35 0.11
CA ASP A 272 3.64 -17.52 0.85
C ASP A 272 2.12 -17.69 0.72
N LEU A 273 1.42 -16.64 0.29
CA LEU A 273 -0.01 -16.70 0.01
C LEU A 273 -0.27 -17.52 -1.27
N PRO A 274 -1.37 -18.29 -1.32
CA PRO A 274 -1.85 -18.91 -2.54
C PRO A 274 -2.07 -17.90 -3.66
N ARG A 275 -1.83 -18.31 -4.91
CA ARG A 275 -2.03 -17.47 -6.09
C ARG A 275 -3.47 -17.53 -6.56
N SER A 276 -4.16 -16.39 -6.44
CA SER A 276 -5.48 -16.18 -7.05
C SER A 276 -5.37 -16.13 -8.58
N PRO A 277 -6.38 -16.60 -9.33
CA PRO A 277 -6.46 -16.29 -10.76
C PRO A 277 -6.82 -14.81 -11.02
N ARG A 278 -7.29 -14.07 -10.00
CA ARG A 278 -7.54 -12.62 -10.11
C ARG A 278 -6.22 -11.86 -10.10
N ARG A 279 -6.10 -10.87 -11.01
CA ARG A 279 -4.92 -10.02 -11.11
C ARG A 279 -5.28 -8.55 -11.28
N TYR A 280 -4.51 -7.69 -10.63
CA TYR A 280 -4.51 -6.27 -10.87
C TYR A 280 -4.06 -6.00 -12.31
N THR A 281 -4.87 -5.21 -13.02
CA THR A 281 -4.59 -4.81 -14.39
C THR A 281 -4.76 -3.30 -14.50
N ALA A 282 -3.69 -2.60 -14.86
CA ALA A 282 -3.72 -1.17 -15.12
C ALA A 282 -4.56 -0.83 -16.37
N GLU A 283 -5.08 0.39 -16.46
CA GLU A 283 -6.07 0.79 -17.48
C GLU A 283 -5.61 0.60 -18.94
N ASN A 284 -4.30 0.68 -19.21
CA ASN A 284 -3.75 0.70 -20.57
C ASN A 284 -3.25 -0.66 -21.07
N VAL A 285 -3.58 -1.76 -20.38
CA VAL A 285 -3.15 -3.10 -20.82
C VAL A 285 -4.15 -3.66 -21.82
N VAL A 286 -3.67 -3.94 -23.04
CA VAL A 286 -4.49 -4.45 -24.14
C VAL A 286 -4.95 -5.89 -23.84
N ASN A 287 -6.23 -6.18 -24.11
CA ASN A 287 -6.87 -7.51 -23.97
C ASN A 287 -7.05 -8.06 -22.54
N LEU A 288 -6.89 -7.25 -21.50
CA LEU A 288 -7.19 -7.64 -20.12
C LEU A 288 -8.20 -6.68 -19.47
N PRO A 289 -9.14 -7.18 -18.65
CA PRO A 289 -10.08 -6.32 -17.94
C PRO A 289 -9.34 -5.47 -16.92
N ARG A 290 -9.49 -4.14 -16.99
CA ARG A 290 -8.90 -3.22 -16.01
C ARG A 290 -9.44 -3.49 -14.61
N GLN A 291 -8.66 -3.09 -13.60
CA GLN A 291 -9.12 -3.06 -12.21
C GLN A 291 -10.40 -2.19 -12.09
N PRO A 292 -11.49 -2.71 -11.49
CA PRO A 292 -12.68 -1.91 -11.19
C PRO A 292 -12.36 -0.75 -10.24
N LEU A 293 -13.00 0.40 -10.44
CA LEU A 293 -12.80 1.56 -9.58
C LEU A 293 -13.65 1.45 -8.30
N ALA A 294 -13.19 2.08 -7.21
CA ALA A 294 -13.87 2.10 -5.92
C ALA A 294 -15.32 2.60 -6.04
N LEU A 295 -15.56 3.65 -6.82
CA LEU A 295 -16.91 4.20 -7.04
C LEU A 295 -17.80 3.29 -7.92
N GLU A 296 -17.21 2.48 -8.79
CA GLU A 296 -17.93 1.48 -9.59
C GLU A 296 -18.38 0.33 -8.71
N ILE A 297 -17.49 -0.17 -7.86
CA ILE A 297 -17.80 -1.20 -6.87
C ILE A 297 -18.85 -0.68 -5.88
N TRP A 298 -18.68 0.53 -5.36
CA TRP A 298 -19.67 1.19 -4.49
C TRP A 298 -21.07 1.24 -5.14
N THR A 299 -21.15 1.66 -6.40
CA THR A 299 -22.41 1.70 -7.13
C THR A 299 -22.98 0.29 -7.36
N SER A 300 -22.12 -0.68 -7.65
CA SER A 300 -22.52 -2.08 -7.86
C SER A 300 -23.12 -2.70 -6.60
N ILE A 301 -22.45 -2.54 -5.44
CA ILE A 301 -22.97 -3.09 -4.18
C ILE A 301 -24.32 -2.48 -3.82
N LEU A 302 -24.49 -1.17 -3.98
CA LEU A 302 -25.75 -0.48 -3.68
C LEU A 302 -26.92 -1.00 -4.53
N LYS A 303 -26.68 -1.39 -5.78
CA LYS A 303 -27.70 -1.98 -6.66
C LYS A 303 -28.15 -3.37 -6.23
N THR A 304 -27.32 -4.09 -5.47
CA THR A 304 -27.58 -5.46 -5.02
C THR A 304 -28.05 -5.55 -3.56
N MET A 305 -28.16 -4.41 -2.89
CA MET A 305 -28.60 -4.35 -1.49
C MET A 305 -30.13 -4.36 -1.40
N ASP A 306 -30.64 -4.97 -0.34
CA ASP A 306 -32.07 -4.95 -0.05
C ASP A 306 -32.54 -3.50 0.20
N PRO A 307 -33.72 -3.10 -0.31
CA PRO A 307 -34.27 -1.77 -0.09
C PRO A 307 -34.29 -1.37 1.39
N GLY A 308 -33.77 -0.17 1.70
CA GLY A 308 -33.70 0.35 3.07
C GLY A 308 -32.48 -0.13 3.87
N SER A 309 -31.68 -1.06 3.34
CA SER A 309 -30.41 -1.46 3.95
C SER A 309 -29.41 -0.30 3.94
N LYS A 310 -28.56 -0.26 4.96
CA LYS A 310 -27.48 0.72 5.07
C LYS A 310 -26.12 0.04 5.23
N ILE A 311 -25.07 0.76 4.86
CA ILE A 311 -23.69 0.30 4.87
C ILE A 311 -22.96 0.86 6.09
N ASN A 312 -22.14 0.05 6.73
CA ASN A 312 -21.14 0.50 7.69
C ASN A 312 -19.79 0.51 6.98
N ILE A 313 -18.98 1.54 7.22
CA ILE A 313 -17.66 1.64 6.58
C ILE A 313 -16.60 1.63 7.68
N LEU A 314 -15.59 0.77 7.53
CA LEU A 314 -14.34 0.85 8.29
C LEU A 314 -13.28 1.46 7.37
N THR A 315 -12.63 2.54 7.79
CA THR A 315 -11.51 3.14 7.04
C THR A 315 -10.22 3.00 7.86
N ASN A 316 -9.24 2.28 7.33
CA ASN A 316 -7.91 2.16 7.93
C ASN A 316 -6.81 2.93 7.19
N GLY A 317 -7.13 3.54 6.04
CA GLY A 317 -6.22 4.39 5.28
C GLY A 317 -6.63 5.86 5.29
N PRO A 318 -5.99 6.68 4.44
CA PRO A 318 -6.42 8.03 4.17
C PRO A 318 -7.88 8.07 3.70
N LEU A 319 -8.56 9.19 3.97
CA LEU A 319 -10.02 9.27 3.79
C LEU A 319 -10.45 9.61 2.36
N THR A 320 -9.55 9.51 1.37
CA THR A 320 -9.78 9.86 -0.04
C THR A 320 -10.97 9.09 -0.63
N GLY A 321 -11.04 7.77 -0.41
CA GLY A 321 -12.13 6.91 -0.88
C GLY A 321 -13.50 7.34 -0.33
N LEU A 322 -13.60 7.49 0.99
CA LEU A 322 -14.83 7.93 1.66
C LEU A 322 -15.25 9.36 1.27
N ALA A 323 -14.30 10.31 1.18
CA ALA A 323 -14.59 11.67 0.75
C ALA A 323 -15.11 11.71 -0.69
N ASN A 324 -14.55 10.88 -1.58
CA ASN A 324 -15.05 10.71 -2.95
C ASN A 324 -16.47 10.15 -2.98
N ILE A 325 -16.81 9.17 -2.13
CA ILE A 325 -18.19 8.66 -2.04
C ILE A 325 -19.14 9.80 -1.64
N ILE A 326 -18.79 10.57 -0.60
CA ILE A 326 -19.63 11.67 -0.09
C ILE A 326 -19.84 12.73 -1.18
N THR A 327 -18.77 13.15 -1.85
CA THR A 327 -18.80 14.28 -2.78
C THR A 327 -19.28 13.93 -4.18
N LYS A 328 -19.00 12.71 -4.68
CA LYS A 328 -19.27 12.31 -6.08
C LYS A 328 -20.55 11.48 -6.26
N THR A 329 -21.07 10.80 -5.23
CA THR A 329 -22.17 9.82 -5.43
C THR A 329 -23.53 10.25 -4.88
N LYS A 330 -23.63 11.30 -4.06
CA LYS A 330 -24.85 11.70 -3.32
C LYS A 330 -25.49 10.55 -2.52
N THR A 331 -24.73 9.53 -2.13
CA THR A 331 -25.23 8.34 -1.40
C THR A 331 -24.82 8.31 0.07
N ALA A 332 -24.29 9.41 0.61
CA ALA A 332 -23.84 9.48 2.00
C ALA A 332 -24.93 9.11 3.03
N SER A 333 -26.21 9.33 2.72
CA SER A 333 -27.34 8.94 3.58
C SER A 333 -27.54 7.42 3.72
N LEU A 334 -26.95 6.62 2.82
CA LEU A 334 -26.96 5.16 2.88
C LEU A 334 -25.86 4.61 3.80
N ILE A 335 -24.93 5.46 4.26
CA ILE A 335 -23.93 5.11 5.26
C ILE A 335 -24.55 5.27 6.65
N GLN A 336 -24.59 4.17 7.41
CA GLN A 336 -25.14 4.12 8.75
C GLN A 336 -24.12 4.59 9.80
N ASP A 337 -22.93 4.02 9.76
CA ASP A 337 -21.82 4.33 10.67
C ASP A 337 -20.49 4.30 9.88
N ALA A 338 -19.64 5.29 10.13
CA ALA A 338 -18.27 5.35 9.62
C ALA A 338 -17.29 5.22 10.78
N TYR A 339 -16.50 4.16 10.78
CA TYR A 339 -15.47 3.88 11.77
C TYR A 339 -14.12 4.27 11.17
N ILE A 340 -13.49 5.30 11.72
CA ILE A 340 -12.28 5.90 11.16
C ILE A 340 -11.10 5.55 12.07
N VAL A 341 -10.18 4.72 11.59
CA VAL A 341 -8.92 4.44 12.26
C VAL A 341 -7.88 5.43 11.76
N GLY A 342 -7.48 6.33 12.64
CA GLY A 342 -6.54 7.40 12.33
C GLY A 342 -6.83 8.64 13.16
N GLY A 343 -6.10 9.71 12.87
CA GLY A 343 -6.21 10.97 13.58
C GLY A 343 -5.55 10.95 14.95
N HIS A 344 -5.10 12.12 15.37
CA HIS A 344 -4.47 12.31 16.69
C HIS A 344 -5.06 13.52 17.39
N ILE A 345 -5.62 13.31 18.58
CA ILE A 345 -6.13 14.37 19.45
C ILE A 345 -5.13 14.52 20.60
N SER A 346 -4.23 15.48 20.45
CA SER A 346 -3.15 15.72 21.41
C SER A 346 -3.69 16.15 22.78
N GLN A 347 -3.24 15.47 23.85
CA GLN A 347 -3.59 15.82 25.23
C GLN A 347 -2.55 16.74 25.90
N SER A 348 -1.34 16.83 25.34
CA SER A 348 -0.26 17.65 25.86
C SER A 348 0.80 17.91 24.79
N ARG A 349 1.74 18.84 25.06
CA ARG A 349 2.87 19.13 24.16
C ARG A 349 3.81 17.93 23.92
N HIS A 350 3.76 16.91 24.79
CA HIS A 350 4.56 15.70 24.66
C HIS A 350 3.82 14.59 23.91
N ASP A 351 2.51 14.72 23.75
CA ASP A 351 1.65 13.76 23.05
C ASP A 351 1.61 14.08 21.55
N LYS A 352 2.62 13.58 20.84
CA LYS A 352 2.86 13.82 19.41
C LYS A 352 2.13 12.83 18.51
N GLY A 353 1.88 13.25 17.28
CA GLY A 353 1.36 12.38 16.22
C GLY A 353 2.37 11.32 15.76
N ASN A 354 2.08 10.65 14.64
CA ASN A 354 2.97 9.62 14.08
C ASN A 354 3.62 10.02 12.74
N VAL A 355 3.36 11.21 12.17
CA VAL A 355 4.03 11.68 10.93
C VAL A 355 5.52 11.97 11.21
N PHE A 356 6.36 10.94 11.17
CA PHE A 356 7.75 11.01 11.62
C PHE A 356 8.73 11.47 10.52
N THR A 357 8.33 11.43 9.25
CA THR A 357 9.17 11.83 8.10
C THR A 357 9.13 13.33 7.82
N ILE A 358 8.09 14.04 8.31
CA ILE A 358 7.90 15.48 8.15
C ILE A 358 8.12 16.15 9.51
N SER A 359 9.36 16.51 9.81
CA SER A 359 9.78 16.98 11.15
C SER A 359 9.07 18.26 11.65
N SER A 360 8.54 19.08 10.74
CA SER A 360 7.74 20.26 11.06
C SER A 360 6.35 19.91 11.62
N ASN A 361 5.77 18.78 11.20
CA ASN A 361 4.44 18.37 11.62
C ASN A 361 4.48 17.42 12.81
N LYS A 362 4.28 17.97 14.01
CA LYS A 362 4.47 17.23 15.27
C LYS A 362 3.21 16.53 15.78
N TYR A 363 2.04 16.88 15.27
CA TYR A 363 0.76 16.49 15.89
C TYR A 363 -0.21 15.80 14.94
N ALA A 364 0.06 15.74 13.64
CA ALA A 364 -0.79 15.01 12.70
C ALA A 364 -0.56 13.49 12.81
N GLU A 365 -1.59 12.76 12.42
CA GLU A 365 -1.52 11.32 12.19
C GLU A 365 -1.48 11.06 10.66
N PHE A 366 -0.75 10.04 10.21
CA PHE A 366 -0.50 9.76 8.80
C PHE A 366 -1.76 9.68 7.94
N ASN A 367 -2.80 8.94 8.32
CA ASN A 367 -4.00 8.84 7.48
C ASN A 367 -4.67 10.21 7.26
N MET A 368 -4.62 11.08 8.27
CA MET A 368 -5.12 12.46 8.14
C MET A 368 -4.16 13.36 7.36
N PHE A 369 -2.86 13.15 7.50
CA PHE A 369 -1.84 13.93 6.81
C PHE A 369 -1.73 13.60 5.32
N LEU A 370 -1.95 12.34 4.93
CA LEU A 370 -1.81 11.88 3.56
C LEU A 370 -2.92 12.40 2.64
N ASP A 371 -4.10 12.68 3.19
CA ASP A 371 -5.14 13.46 2.51
C ASP A 371 -5.93 14.36 3.48
N PRO A 372 -5.37 15.53 3.85
CA PRO A 372 -5.97 16.44 4.83
C PRO A 372 -7.31 16.99 4.37
N LEU A 373 -7.45 17.22 3.06
CA LEU A 373 -8.67 17.76 2.48
C LEU A 373 -9.80 16.72 2.48
N ALA A 374 -9.50 15.46 2.19
CA ALA A 374 -10.46 14.38 2.35
C ALA A 374 -10.85 14.21 3.82
N ALA A 375 -9.87 14.22 4.74
CA ALA A 375 -10.15 14.13 6.16
C ALA A 375 -11.08 15.25 6.63
N LYS A 376 -10.78 16.50 6.29
CA LYS A 376 -11.66 17.65 6.58
C LYS A 376 -13.06 17.46 6.00
N THR A 377 -13.15 17.01 4.75
CA THR A 377 -14.42 16.77 4.05
C THR A 377 -15.28 15.70 4.75
N VAL A 378 -14.67 14.60 5.22
CA VAL A 378 -15.36 13.55 5.95
C VAL A 378 -15.80 14.02 7.33
N PHE A 379 -14.92 14.64 8.12
CA PHE A 379 -15.27 15.08 9.48
C PHE A 379 -16.27 16.25 9.51
N GLU A 380 -16.31 17.08 8.47
CA GLU A 380 -17.32 18.15 8.32
C GLU A 380 -18.65 17.64 7.73
N SER A 381 -18.71 16.36 7.32
CA SER A 381 -19.90 15.74 6.74
C SER A 381 -21.03 15.51 7.76
N GLY A 382 -22.18 15.02 7.26
CA GLY A 382 -23.31 14.60 8.09
C GLY A 382 -23.27 13.13 8.54
N LEU A 383 -22.15 12.43 8.35
CA LEU A 383 -22.03 11.02 8.72
C LEU A 383 -21.97 10.83 10.24
N ASN A 384 -22.47 9.69 10.71
CA ASN A 384 -22.29 9.24 12.09
C ASN A 384 -20.90 8.60 12.23
N ILE A 385 -19.93 9.40 12.69
CA ILE A 385 -18.53 9.02 12.73
C ILE A 385 -18.15 8.53 14.14
N THR A 386 -17.46 7.38 14.18
CA THR A 386 -16.68 6.94 15.33
C THR A 386 -15.19 6.97 14.98
N LEU A 387 -14.46 7.91 15.57
CA LEU A 387 -13.02 8.03 15.47
C LEU A 387 -12.32 7.07 16.44
N ILE A 388 -11.35 6.32 15.93
CA ILE A 388 -10.44 5.47 16.69
C ILE A 388 -9.05 6.09 16.60
N PRO A 389 -8.72 7.03 17.49
CA PRO A 389 -7.53 7.86 17.38
C PRO A 389 -6.26 7.10 17.73
N LEU A 390 -5.13 7.62 17.26
CA LEU A 390 -3.77 7.13 17.50
C LEU A 390 -3.49 6.85 18.99
N GLY A 391 -3.98 7.72 19.89
CA GLY A 391 -3.81 7.53 21.33
C GLY A 391 -4.44 6.24 21.88
N THR A 392 -5.51 5.74 21.26
CA THR A 392 -6.13 4.45 21.61
C THR A 392 -5.43 3.30 20.91
N GLN A 393 -5.07 3.47 19.64
CA GLN A 393 -4.29 2.50 18.87
C GLN A 393 -2.99 2.12 19.60
N ARG A 394 -2.23 3.13 20.06
CA ARG A 394 -0.97 2.94 20.81
C ARG A 394 -1.11 2.07 22.07
N LYS A 395 -2.29 2.01 22.70
CA LYS A 395 -2.52 1.19 23.90
C LYS A 395 -2.53 -0.31 23.60
N VAL A 396 -2.81 -0.69 22.36
CA VAL A 396 -2.93 -2.09 21.93
C VAL A 396 -1.81 -2.54 20.99
N SER A 397 -0.85 -1.66 20.68
CA SER A 397 0.26 -1.92 19.76
C SER A 397 1.49 -2.61 20.39
N GLN A 398 1.29 -3.61 21.26
CA GLN A 398 2.40 -4.36 21.88
C GLN A 398 2.61 -5.72 21.20
N PHE A 399 3.69 -5.82 20.41
CA PHE A 399 4.07 -7.07 19.73
C PHE A 399 4.23 -8.28 20.67
N PRO A 400 4.91 -8.17 21.82
CA PRO A 400 5.07 -9.33 22.71
C PRO A 400 3.75 -9.93 23.16
N GLU A 401 2.79 -9.09 23.58
CA GLU A 401 1.48 -9.51 24.08
C GLU A 401 0.67 -10.25 23.01
N ILE A 402 0.55 -9.68 21.79
CA ILE A 402 -0.22 -10.32 20.73
C ILE A 402 0.41 -11.65 20.28
N LEU A 403 1.75 -11.71 20.20
CA LEU A 403 2.48 -12.91 19.78
C LEU A 403 2.39 -14.00 20.85
N GLU A 404 2.45 -13.65 22.14
CA GLU A 404 2.25 -14.60 23.22
C GLU A 404 0.84 -15.20 23.19
N ARG A 405 -0.19 -14.38 22.95
CA ARG A 405 -1.57 -14.89 22.82
C ARG A 405 -1.78 -15.76 21.60
N LEU A 406 -1.20 -15.41 20.45
CA LEU A 406 -1.25 -16.24 19.26
C LEU A 406 -0.61 -17.61 19.52
N LYS A 407 0.53 -17.71 20.21
CA LYS A 407 1.16 -19.01 20.53
C LYS A 407 0.28 -19.96 21.36
N LEU A 408 -0.66 -19.41 22.14
CA LEU A 408 -1.60 -20.19 22.96
C LEU A 408 -2.86 -20.60 22.20
N THR A 409 -3.00 -20.13 20.97
CA THR A 409 -4.19 -20.31 20.12
C THR A 409 -4.01 -21.49 19.18
N ARG A 410 -5.11 -22.12 18.75
CA ARG A 410 -5.07 -23.09 17.65
C ARG A 410 -4.52 -22.42 16.39
N MET A 411 -3.52 -23.05 15.78
CA MET A 411 -2.87 -22.52 14.59
C MET A 411 -3.62 -22.93 13.32
N THR A 412 -4.57 -22.09 12.91
CA THR A 412 -5.11 -22.08 11.55
C THR A 412 -4.07 -21.57 10.55
N PRO A 413 -4.18 -21.85 9.23
CA PRO A 413 -3.20 -21.36 8.26
C PRO A 413 -3.05 -19.84 8.26
N GLU A 414 -4.15 -19.12 8.37
CA GLU A 414 -4.16 -17.65 8.49
C GLU A 414 -3.59 -17.15 9.81
N ALA A 415 -3.82 -17.86 10.94
CA ALA A 415 -3.17 -17.50 12.21
C ALA A 415 -1.64 -17.67 12.12
N GLN A 416 -1.15 -18.73 11.46
CA GLN A 416 0.28 -18.93 11.22
C GLN A 416 0.86 -17.83 10.33
N PHE A 417 0.15 -17.44 9.26
CA PHE A 417 0.58 -16.36 8.40
C PHE A 417 0.67 -15.03 9.17
N VAL A 418 -0.35 -14.71 9.96
CA VAL A 418 -0.42 -13.50 10.80
C VAL A 418 0.69 -13.51 11.87
N GLU A 419 0.92 -14.63 12.55
CA GLU A 419 2.01 -14.76 13.53
C GLU A 419 3.37 -14.47 12.87
N ARG A 420 3.63 -15.07 11.69
CA ARG A 420 4.88 -14.85 10.95
C ARG A 420 5.05 -13.39 10.53
N LEU A 421 3.98 -12.74 10.06
CA LEU A 421 4.00 -11.32 9.71
C LEU A 421 4.28 -10.44 10.92
N LEU A 422 3.53 -10.60 12.01
CA LEU A 422 3.73 -9.82 13.23
C LEU A 422 5.11 -10.06 13.84
N PHE A 423 5.60 -11.29 13.83
CA PHE A 423 6.95 -11.63 14.29
C PHE A 423 8.03 -10.99 13.41
N LYS A 424 7.83 -10.95 12.08
CA LYS A 424 8.73 -10.28 11.15
C LYS A 424 8.79 -8.77 11.42
N LEU A 425 7.64 -8.11 11.57
CA LEU A 425 7.55 -6.69 11.91
C LEU A 425 8.23 -6.40 13.25
N TYR A 426 7.98 -7.22 14.27
CA TYR A 426 8.62 -7.10 15.57
C TYR A 426 10.14 -7.22 15.46
N THR A 427 10.63 -8.25 14.76
CA THR A 427 12.07 -8.45 14.56
C THR A 427 12.72 -7.26 13.85
N LEU A 428 12.06 -6.72 12.81
CA LEU A 428 12.54 -5.53 12.11
C LEU A 428 12.63 -4.33 13.04
N GLN A 429 11.58 -4.07 13.82
CA GLN A 429 11.53 -2.99 14.81
C GLN A 429 12.67 -3.07 15.82
N GLN A 430 12.99 -4.28 16.31
CA GLN A 430 14.09 -4.50 17.24
C GLN A 430 15.47 -4.41 16.59
N SER A 431 15.58 -4.81 15.32
CA SER A 431 16.87 -4.93 14.62
C SER A 431 17.43 -3.60 14.12
N HIS A 432 16.58 -2.63 13.77
CA HIS A 432 17.05 -1.40 13.12
C HIS A 432 16.09 -0.22 13.32
N HIS A 433 16.67 0.92 13.69
CA HIS A 433 15.92 2.15 14.01
C HIS A 433 14.99 2.69 12.92
N ARG A 434 15.26 2.39 11.64
CA ARG A 434 14.40 2.78 10.52
C ARG A 434 13.02 2.11 10.57
N TYR A 435 12.88 1.00 11.29
CA TYR A 435 11.62 0.29 11.49
C TYR A 435 11.02 0.58 12.87
N HIS A 436 11.38 1.68 13.54
CA HIS A 436 10.81 1.98 14.86
C HIS A 436 9.31 2.23 14.85
N HIS A 437 8.67 2.43 13.70
CA HIS A 437 7.24 2.71 13.57
C HIS A 437 6.36 1.49 13.32
N MET A 438 6.90 0.27 13.30
CA MET A 438 6.14 -0.95 12.95
C MET A 438 4.92 -1.19 13.85
N GLU A 439 4.91 -0.66 15.07
CA GLU A 439 3.78 -0.76 15.99
C GLU A 439 2.54 0.01 15.51
N THR A 440 2.68 0.93 14.56
CA THR A 440 1.54 1.65 13.95
C THR A 440 0.58 0.67 13.29
N PHE A 441 1.10 -0.34 12.57
CA PHE A 441 0.31 -1.35 11.88
C PHE A 441 -0.49 -2.25 12.83
N MET A 442 0.06 -2.50 14.03
CA MET A 442 -0.70 -3.23 15.06
C MET A 442 -1.90 -2.43 15.56
N GLY A 443 -1.74 -1.11 15.62
CA GLY A 443 -2.76 -0.19 16.09
C GLY A 443 -4.01 -0.21 15.22
N GLU A 444 -3.86 -0.53 13.93
CA GLU A 444 -4.94 -0.52 12.94
C GLU A 444 -5.98 -1.64 13.15
N ILE A 445 -5.54 -2.76 13.73
CA ILE A 445 -6.35 -3.97 13.96
C ILE A 445 -7.56 -3.67 14.86
N ILE A 446 -7.43 -2.71 15.78
CA ILE A 446 -8.51 -2.35 16.71
C ILE A 446 -9.80 -1.92 16.01
N GLY A 447 -9.71 -1.34 14.82
CA GLY A 447 -10.89 -0.97 14.03
C GLY A 447 -11.76 -2.17 13.68
N ALA A 448 -11.11 -3.23 13.18
CA ALA A 448 -11.76 -4.49 12.85
C ALA A 448 -12.32 -5.21 14.09
N ILE A 449 -11.57 -5.25 15.19
CA ILE A 449 -12.03 -5.89 16.45
C ILE A 449 -13.21 -5.14 17.04
N PHE A 450 -13.13 -3.82 17.07
CA PHE A 450 -14.22 -2.97 17.53
C PHE A 450 -15.47 -3.27 16.69
N MET A 451 -15.40 -3.16 15.36
CA MET A 451 -16.55 -3.40 14.48
C MET A 451 -17.10 -4.85 14.52
N GLY A 452 -16.23 -5.85 14.65
CA GLY A 452 -16.55 -7.28 14.52
C GLY A 452 -17.42 -7.91 15.61
N GLY A 453 -18.06 -7.11 16.47
CA GLY A 453 -19.05 -7.59 17.45
C GLY A 453 -18.50 -7.89 18.85
N GLY A 454 -17.19 -7.76 19.08
CA GLY A 454 -16.54 -7.90 20.39
C GLY A 454 -16.74 -6.72 21.35
N HIS A 455 -17.51 -5.70 20.96
CA HIS A 455 -17.67 -4.43 21.68
C HIS A 455 -17.96 -4.58 23.19
N HIS A 456 -18.77 -5.55 23.60
CA HIS A 456 -19.14 -5.72 25.01
C HIS A 456 -17.93 -6.14 25.87
N ASN A 457 -17.03 -6.96 25.32
CA ASN A 457 -15.86 -7.45 26.03
C ASN A 457 -14.74 -6.40 26.08
N LEU A 458 -14.64 -5.55 25.04
CA LEU A 458 -13.67 -4.44 25.00
C LEU A 458 -13.94 -3.33 26.02
N LYS A 459 -15.13 -3.28 26.63
CA LYS A 459 -15.56 -2.22 27.56
C LYS A 459 -15.17 -0.81 27.09
N PRO A 460 -15.55 -0.42 25.85
CA PRO A 460 -15.06 0.80 25.23
C PRO A 460 -15.56 2.03 25.99
N THR A 461 -14.67 3.00 26.20
CA THR A 461 -15.05 4.34 26.64
C THR A 461 -15.13 5.24 25.42
N ILE A 462 -16.33 5.74 25.12
CA ILE A 462 -16.60 6.61 23.97
C ILE A 462 -17.02 7.98 24.49
N GLU A 463 -16.43 9.03 23.94
CA GLU A 463 -16.74 10.42 24.28
C GLU A 463 -17.11 11.19 23.01
N GLU A 464 -18.17 12.01 23.06
CA GLU A 464 -18.45 12.94 21.98
C GLU A 464 -17.58 14.19 22.10
N MET A 465 -16.80 14.49 21.06
CA MET A 465 -15.87 15.61 21.07
C MET A 465 -16.09 16.49 19.83
N PRO A 466 -16.11 17.82 19.98
CA PRO A 466 -16.21 18.74 18.85
C PRO A 466 -14.84 18.90 18.20
N ILE A 467 -14.63 18.26 17.05
CA ILE A 467 -13.32 18.22 16.37
C ILE A 467 -13.32 18.98 15.05
N LYS A 468 -12.12 19.44 14.66
CA LYS A 468 -11.81 20.12 13.40
C LYS A 468 -10.50 19.61 12.84
N VAL A 469 -10.43 19.39 11.53
CA VAL A 469 -9.18 19.02 10.83
C VAL A 469 -8.57 20.23 10.15
N ILE A 470 -7.26 20.40 10.27
CA ILE A 470 -6.50 21.42 9.51
C ILE A 470 -6.15 20.88 8.13
N ALA A 471 -6.51 21.66 7.10
CA ALA A 471 -6.22 21.38 5.69
C ALA A 471 -6.11 22.72 4.94
N GLU A 472 -5.06 23.47 5.24
CA GLU A 472 -4.80 24.83 4.75
C GLU A 472 -3.71 24.85 3.67
N GLY A 473 -3.10 23.69 3.39
CA GLY A 473 -2.00 23.57 2.43
C GLY A 473 -0.64 23.83 3.08
N ASP A 474 -0.55 23.85 4.40
CA ASP A 474 0.71 23.94 5.14
C ASP A 474 1.08 22.56 5.70
N GLU A 475 2.12 21.93 5.14
CA GLU A 475 2.59 20.60 5.57
C GLU A 475 2.95 20.56 7.07
N SER A 476 3.29 21.68 7.71
CA SER A 476 3.63 21.71 9.14
C SER A 476 2.41 21.53 10.06
N MET A 477 1.20 21.76 9.55
CA MET A 477 -0.04 21.72 10.34
C MET A 477 -1.17 20.88 9.75
N ASP A 478 -1.13 20.62 8.44
CA ASP A 478 -2.13 19.82 7.76
C ASP A 478 -2.28 18.42 8.38
N GLY A 479 -3.52 17.92 8.42
CA GLY A 479 -3.87 16.62 9.02
C GLY A 479 -4.00 16.64 10.55
N GLN A 480 -3.69 17.76 11.22
CA GLN A 480 -3.90 17.88 12.67
C GLN A 480 -5.40 17.93 13.01
N ILE A 481 -5.79 17.21 14.06
CA ILE A 481 -7.14 17.27 14.63
C ILE A 481 -7.11 18.14 15.89
N LEU A 482 -7.91 19.20 15.88
CA LEU A 482 -8.07 20.12 17.00
C LEU A 482 -9.46 19.97 17.63
N ILE A 483 -9.56 20.23 18.93
CA ILE A 483 -10.86 20.37 19.61
C ILE A 483 -11.32 21.82 19.43
N ASP A 484 -12.42 22.02 18.71
CA ASP A 484 -13.00 23.35 18.45
C ASP A 484 -14.44 23.39 18.94
N LYS A 485 -14.66 23.96 20.14
CA LYS A 485 -16.01 24.05 20.73
C LYS A 485 -16.98 24.98 19.98
N LYS A 486 -16.50 25.82 19.06
CA LYS A 486 -17.34 26.78 18.35
C LYS A 486 -17.73 26.26 16.96
N GLN A 487 -16.78 25.72 16.22
CA GLN A 487 -16.96 25.31 14.82
C GLN A 487 -16.77 23.81 14.60
N GLY A 488 -16.24 23.08 15.57
CA GLY A 488 -15.98 21.65 15.46
C GLY A 488 -17.27 20.83 15.40
N LYS A 489 -17.24 19.75 14.63
CA LYS A 489 -18.34 18.78 14.55
C LYS A 489 -18.23 17.79 15.71
N SER A 490 -19.36 17.48 16.33
CA SER A 490 -19.42 16.44 17.37
C SER A 490 -19.19 15.08 16.74
N VAL A 491 -18.13 14.39 17.17
CA VAL A 491 -17.75 13.07 16.68
C VAL A 491 -17.53 12.15 17.87
N LYS A 492 -17.96 10.88 17.76
CA LYS A 492 -17.71 9.87 18.80
C LYS A 492 -16.24 9.49 18.74
N VAL A 493 -15.51 9.61 19.84
CA VAL A 493 -14.10 9.27 19.94
C VAL A 493 -13.93 8.09 20.88
N LEU A 494 -13.33 7.01 20.40
CA LEU A 494 -12.95 5.86 21.24
C LEU A 494 -11.73 6.24 22.08
N LYS A 495 -11.93 6.53 23.37
CA LYS A 495 -10.87 6.99 24.30
C LYS A 495 -10.07 5.84 24.92
N ASN A 496 -10.74 4.72 25.18
CA ASN A 496 -10.14 3.60 25.87
C ASN A 496 -10.83 2.28 25.53
N VAL A 497 -10.08 1.19 25.65
CA VAL A 497 -10.55 -0.20 25.59
C VAL A 497 -9.81 -1.02 26.64
N ASP A 498 -10.38 -2.16 27.02
CA ASP A 498 -9.69 -3.20 27.78
C ASP A 498 -8.65 -3.89 26.88
N THR A 499 -7.37 -3.64 27.15
CA THR A 499 -6.25 -4.12 26.33
C THR A 499 -6.07 -5.63 26.42
N MET A 500 -6.38 -6.25 27.56
CA MET A 500 -6.30 -7.70 27.71
C MET A 500 -7.42 -8.35 26.91
N ALA A 501 -8.65 -7.84 27.02
CA ALA A 501 -9.77 -8.31 26.21
C ALA A 501 -9.49 -8.18 24.71
N TYR A 502 -8.81 -7.10 24.28
CA TYR A 502 -8.37 -6.92 22.90
C TYR A 502 -7.49 -8.08 22.41
N TYR A 503 -6.42 -8.43 23.13
CA TYR A 503 -5.51 -9.50 22.70
C TYR A 503 -6.18 -10.87 22.73
N HIS A 504 -7.06 -11.11 23.71
CA HIS A 504 -7.85 -12.34 23.79
C HIS A 504 -8.81 -12.48 22.60
N LEU A 505 -9.61 -11.44 22.32
CA LEU A 505 -10.54 -11.46 21.18
C LEU A 505 -9.82 -11.68 19.86
N PHE A 506 -8.67 -11.01 19.66
CA PHE A 506 -7.87 -11.20 18.46
C PHE A 506 -7.42 -12.65 18.30
N ALA A 507 -6.80 -13.19 19.33
CA ALA A 507 -6.22 -14.53 19.30
C ALA A 507 -7.32 -15.60 19.17
N ASP A 508 -8.38 -15.53 19.98
CA ASP A 508 -9.53 -16.43 19.90
C ASP A 508 -10.15 -16.43 18.50
N GLN A 509 -10.32 -15.24 17.91
CA GLN A 509 -10.87 -15.12 16.57
C GLN A 509 -9.95 -15.74 15.52
N MET A 510 -8.62 -15.57 15.62
CA MET A 510 -7.64 -16.18 14.71
C MET A 510 -7.61 -17.72 14.82
N GLY A 511 -7.86 -18.27 16.02
CA GLY A 511 -7.91 -19.70 16.26
C GLY A 511 -9.23 -20.39 15.88
N ASP A 512 -10.28 -19.63 15.60
CA ASP A 512 -11.58 -20.19 15.21
C ASP A 512 -11.47 -20.93 13.86
N GLN A 513 -11.95 -22.17 13.79
CA GLN A 513 -11.89 -23.00 12.60
C GLN A 513 -13.11 -22.84 11.67
N ASN A 514 -14.20 -22.21 12.13
CA ASN A 514 -15.47 -22.12 11.39
C ASN A 514 -15.35 -21.35 10.06
N GLN A 515 -14.52 -20.30 10.04
CA GLN A 515 -14.20 -19.49 8.87
C GLN A 515 -12.68 -19.47 8.66
N SER A 516 -12.06 -20.65 8.58
CA SER A 516 -10.63 -20.80 8.30
C SER A 516 -10.33 -20.84 6.80
N ALA A 517 -9.07 -20.66 6.43
CA ALA A 517 -8.62 -20.72 5.04
C ALA A 517 -9.03 -22.03 4.36
N VAL A 518 -9.50 -21.93 3.11
CA VAL A 518 -9.78 -23.10 2.25
C VAL A 518 -8.52 -23.63 1.58
N LEU A 519 -7.46 -22.81 1.56
CA LEU A 519 -6.16 -23.12 1.00
C LEU A 519 -5.11 -22.41 1.86
N GLY A 520 -4.27 -23.16 2.56
CA GLY A 520 -3.45 -22.62 3.64
C GLY A 520 -2.14 -21.95 3.23
N SER A 521 -1.61 -22.26 2.04
CA SER A 521 -0.36 -21.67 1.56
C SER A 521 -0.12 -21.89 0.07
N TYR A 522 0.85 -21.17 -0.49
CA TYR A 522 1.34 -21.43 -1.85
C TYR A 522 1.93 -22.84 -1.98
N ASP A 523 2.64 -23.35 -0.97
CA ASP A 523 3.20 -24.71 -1.02
C ASP A 523 2.12 -25.79 -1.05
N GLU A 524 1.02 -25.60 -0.33
CA GLU A 524 -0.16 -26.45 -0.44
C GLU A 524 -0.74 -26.40 -1.85
N GLN A 525 -0.94 -25.20 -2.40
CA GLN A 525 -1.46 -24.99 -3.75
C GLN A 525 -0.59 -25.66 -4.83
N ARG A 526 0.74 -25.55 -4.70
CA ARG A 526 1.70 -26.22 -5.61
C ARG A 526 1.58 -27.73 -5.57
N LYS A 527 1.39 -28.32 -4.38
CA LYS A 527 1.15 -29.77 -4.24
C LYS A 527 -0.15 -30.16 -4.96
N MET A 528 -1.21 -29.36 -4.82
CA MET A 528 -2.47 -29.60 -5.53
C MET A 528 -2.28 -29.60 -7.05
N TRP A 529 -1.56 -28.63 -7.60
CA TRP A 529 -1.34 -28.56 -9.06
C TRP A 529 -0.33 -29.59 -9.59
N SER A 530 0.46 -30.20 -8.72
CA SER A 530 1.43 -31.25 -9.06
C SER A 530 0.86 -32.67 -8.96
N THR A 531 -0.26 -32.84 -8.27
CA THR A 531 -0.83 -34.16 -7.93
C THR A 531 -2.08 -34.44 -8.76
N PRO A 532 -2.26 -35.65 -9.32
CA PRO A 532 -3.48 -36.01 -10.02
C PRO A 532 -4.72 -35.86 -9.12
N PRO A 533 -5.87 -35.38 -9.62
CA PRO A 533 -7.06 -35.12 -8.81
C PRO A 533 -7.60 -36.33 -8.00
N ASN A 534 -7.27 -37.56 -8.40
CA ASN A 534 -7.76 -38.78 -7.75
C ASN A 534 -6.91 -39.24 -6.54
N GLU A 535 -5.71 -38.68 -6.34
CA GLU A 535 -4.82 -39.04 -5.20
C GLU A 535 -4.97 -38.10 -4.00
N MET A 536 -5.70 -36.99 -4.15
CA MET A 536 -5.91 -35.97 -3.10
C MET A 536 -7.13 -36.22 -2.20
N TYR A 537 -7.61 -37.47 -2.11
CA TYR A 537 -8.66 -37.83 -1.16
C TYR A 537 -8.05 -38.13 0.23
N CYS A 538 -8.46 -37.33 1.23
CA CYS A 538 -8.46 -37.66 2.66
C CYS A 538 -7.16 -37.55 3.50
N GLU A 539 -6.44 -36.41 3.49
CA GLU A 539 -5.58 -36.09 4.65
C GLU A 539 -5.72 -34.66 5.23
N SER A 540 -6.24 -33.66 4.51
CA SER A 540 -6.36 -32.28 5.04
C SER A 540 -7.80 -31.73 5.21
N ALA A 541 -8.84 -32.49 4.85
CA ALA A 541 -10.23 -32.00 4.86
C ALA A 541 -11.15 -32.70 5.88
N LEU A 542 -10.64 -33.12 7.03
CA LEU A 542 -11.39 -33.87 8.04
C LEU A 542 -12.37 -33.04 8.91
N SER A 543 -12.66 -31.77 8.59
CA SER A 543 -13.66 -30.97 9.32
C SER A 543 -14.74 -30.28 8.48
N PHE A 544 -14.74 -30.41 7.15
CA PHE A 544 -15.69 -29.69 6.28
C PHE A 544 -16.55 -30.60 5.38
N CYS A 545 -16.50 -31.92 5.57
CA CYS A 545 -17.31 -32.89 4.83
C CYS A 545 -18.53 -33.40 5.62
N GLU A 546 -19.37 -32.51 6.14
CA GLU A 546 -20.76 -32.84 6.44
C GLU A 546 -21.66 -31.92 5.60
N ASN A 547 -22.50 -32.52 4.76
CA ASN A 547 -23.40 -31.94 3.74
C ASN A 547 -22.78 -31.64 2.36
N ARG A 548 -22.46 -32.72 1.63
CA ARG A 548 -22.46 -32.71 0.16
C ARG A 548 -23.91 -32.58 -0.32
N ASP A 549 -24.26 -31.43 -0.90
CA ASP A 549 -25.30 -31.32 -1.94
C ASP A 549 -25.35 -29.96 -2.68
N ASN A 550 -24.54 -28.93 -2.34
CA ASN A 550 -24.66 -27.62 -3.00
C ASN A 550 -23.33 -26.91 -3.32
N PHE A 551 -22.56 -27.44 -4.27
CA PHE A 551 -21.58 -26.64 -4.99
C PHE A 551 -21.80 -26.81 -6.50
N SER A 552 -22.30 -25.76 -7.15
CA SER A 552 -22.30 -25.66 -8.61
C SER A 552 -20.99 -25.04 -9.06
N CYS A 553 -20.18 -25.79 -9.81
CA CYS A 553 -19.16 -25.18 -10.67
C CYS A 553 -19.88 -24.39 -11.78
N ILE A 554 -19.61 -23.09 -11.89
CA ILE A 554 -19.85 -22.30 -13.10
C ILE A 554 -18.49 -21.84 -13.59
#